data_AF-A0A392MPX2-F1
#
_entry.id   AF-A0A392MPX2-F1
#
_cell.length_a   1.000
_cell.length_b   1.000
_cell.length_c   1.000
_cell.angle_alpha   90.00
_cell.angle_beta   90.00
_cell.angle_gamma   90.00
#
_symmetry.space_group_name_H-M   'P 1'
#
loop_
_entity.id
_entity.type
_entity.pdbx_description
1 polymer ?
#
loop_
_entity_poly.entity_id
_entity_poly.type
_entity_poly.pdbx_seq_one_letter_code
_entity_poly.pdbx_strand_id
1 'polypeptide(L)'
;MIDGLGIAGWGVGGIEAEAAMLGQPMSMILPCVVGFKLFGKLNDGVTATDLVLTVTQMLRKHGVVGKATIANMCPEYGATMAFFPVDDVTLEYLRLTGRCEET
;
A
#
# COMPACT_ATOMS: atom_id res chain seq x y z
N MET A 1 -5.99 -0.96 -1.57
CA MET A 1 -6.36 -1.18 -0.17
C MET A 1 -6.01 0.06 0.65
N ILE A 2 -5.98 -0.05 1.98
CA ILE A 2 -5.86 1.05 2.94
C ILE A 2 -4.51 1.78 2.85
N ASP A 3 -3.44 1.08 2.45
CA ASP A 3 -2.09 1.65 2.36
C ASP A 3 -1.94 2.76 1.30
N GLY A 4 -2.90 2.83 0.37
CA GLY A 4 -3.00 3.91 -0.62
C GLY A 4 -3.46 5.23 0.00
N LEU A 5 -3.95 5.20 1.24
CA LEU A 5 -4.40 6.37 2.02
C LEU A 5 -3.41 6.72 3.14
N GLY A 6 -2.17 6.22 3.08
CA GLY A 6 -1.14 6.51 4.08
C GLY A 6 -1.33 5.86 5.43
N ILE A 7 -2.18 4.84 5.54
CA ILE A 7 -2.30 4.01 6.74
C ILE A 7 -1.43 2.76 6.54
N ALA A 8 -0.60 2.36 7.49
CA ALA A 8 0.21 1.14 7.33
C ALA A 8 -0.60 -0.09 7.78
N GLY A 9 -0.95 -0.99 6.87
CA GLY A 9 -1.68 -2.22 7.18
C GLY A 9 -1.33 -3.37 6.23
N TRP A 10 -1.52 -4.61 6.68
CA TRP A 10 -1.30 -5.80 5.85
C TRP A 10 -2.13 -6.97 6.35
N GLY A 11 -2.24 -8.00 5.51
CA GLY A 11 -2.93 -9.24 5.88
C GLY A 11 -2.11 -10.07 6.86
N VAL A 12 -2.77 -10.59 7.89
CA VAL A 12 -2.20 -11.50 8.89
C VAL A 12 -3.07 -12.76 9.04
N GLY A 13 -2.54 -13.79 9.69
CA GLY A 13 -3.33 -14.96 10.07
C GLY A 13 -4.34 -14.62 11.19
N GLY A 14 -5.34 -15.49 11.36
CA GLY A 14 -6.41 -15.27 12.34
C GLY A 14 -5.92 -15.28 13.79
N ILE A 15 -4.90 -16.08 14.10
CA ILE A 15 -4.31 -16.18 15.45
C ILE A 15 -3.56 -14.88 15.79
N GLU A 16 -2.79 -14.35 14.85
CA GLU A 16 -2.10 -13.08 15.02
C GLU A 16 -3.08 -11.92 15.18
N ALA A 17 -4.19 -11.95 14.44
CA ALA A 17 -5.27 -10.98 14.59
C ALA A 17 -5.92 -11.04 15.99
N GLU A 18 -6.21 -12.24 16.50
CA GLU A 18 -6.73 -12.43 17.86
C GLU A 18 -5.74 -11.95 18.93
N ALA A 19 -4.45 -12.30 18.79
CA ALA A 19 -3.40 -11.86 19.68
C ALA A 19 -3.31 -10.32 19.72
N ALA A 20 -3.38 -9.66 18.56
CA ALA A 20 -3.41 -8.20 18.47
C ALA A 20 -4.65 -7.59 19.16
N MET A 21 -5.82 -8.23 19.05
CA MET A 21 -7.04 -7.81 19.78
C MET A 21 -6.88 -7.93 21.30
N LEU A 22 -6.08 -8.89 21.77
CA LEU A 22 -5.71 -9.06 23.18
C LEU A 22 -4.55 -8.14 23.62
N GLY A 23 -4.14 -7.20 22.76
CA GLY A 23 -3.07 -6.24 23.04
C GLY A 23 -1.66 -6.81 22.93
N GLN A 24 -1.50 -8.02 22.38
CA GLN A 24 -0.16 -8.55 22.11
C GLN A 24 0.48 -7.76 20.97
N PRO A 25 1.75 -7.33 21.11
CA PRO A 25 2.46 -6.68 20.03
C PRO A 25 2.72 -7.67 18.88
N MET A 26 2.58 -7.19 17.66
CA MET A 26 2.97 -7.95 16.47
C MET A 26 4.51 -8.05 16.39
N SER A 27 5.01 -9.27 16.24
CA SER A 27 6.43 -9.50 15.96
C SER A 27 6.67 -9.47 14.46
N MET A 28 7.61 -8.64 14.01
CA MET A 28 7.98 -8.52 12.60
C MET A 28 9.46 -8.23 12.47
N ILE A 29 10.11 -8.85 11.48
CA ILE A 29 11.47 -8.47 11.07
C ILE A 29 11.37 -7.10 10.39
N LEU A 30 12.23 -6.15 10.78
CA LEU A 30 12.29 -4.84 10.14
C LEU A 30 12.46 -5.00 8.62
N PRO A 31 11.45 -4.62 7.80
CA PRO A 31 11.48 -4.92 6.38
C PRO A 31 12.40 -3.96 5.64
N CYS A 32 13.03 -4.45 4.57
CA CYS A 32 13.70 -3.59 3.61
C CYS A 32 12.66 -2.79 2.81
N VAL A 33 12.90 -1.49 2.64
CA VAL A 33 12.01 -0.60 1.88
C VAL A 33 12.55 -0.43 0.46
N VAL A 34 11.67 -0.58 -0.53
CA VAL A 34 11.97 -0.30 -1.94
C VAL A 34 11.25 0.97 -2.36
N GLY A 35 12.01 2.03 -2.65
CA GLY A 35 11.44 3.24 -3.22
C GLY A 35 11.05 3.04 -4.68
N PHE A 36 9.77 3.27 -5.01
CA PHE A 36 9.28 3.23 -6.39
C PHE A 36 8.84 4.62 -6.82
N LYS A 37 9.60 5.25 -7.73
CA LYS A 37 9.34 6.62 -8.18
C LYS A 37 8.48 6.63 -9.45
N LEU A 38 7.30 7.24 -9.35
CA LEU A 38 6.45 7.56 -10.50
C LEU A 38 6.77 8.99 -10.99
N PHE A 39 6.88 9.17 -12.30
CA PHE A 39 7.10 10.48 -12.92
C PHE A 39 6.48 10.54 -14.31
N GLY A 40 6.24 11.76 -14.80
CA GLY A 40 5.62 12.00 -16.11
C GLY A 40 4.09 12.02 -16.03
N LYS A 41 3.45 11.79 -17.19
CA LYS A 41 2.00 11.72 -17.34
C LYS A 41 1.65 10.45 -18.12
N LEU A 42 0.47 9.90 -17.85
CA LEU A 42 -0.05 8.78 -18.63
C LEU A 42 -0.45 9.27 -20.02
N ASN A 43 -0.27 8.40 -21.03
CA ASN A 43 -0.75 8.68 -22.38
C ASN A 43 -2.28 8.64 -22.42
N ASP A 44 -2.87 9.36 -23.38
CA ASP A 44 -4.31 9.33 -23.59
C ASP A 44 -4.80 7.90 -23.88
N GLY A 45 -5.91 7.51 -23.24
CA GLY A 45 -6.48 6.17 -23.36
C GLY A 45 -5.89 5.12 -22.41
N VAL A 46 -4.82 5.44 -21.65
CA VAL A 46 -4.29 4.56 -20.61
C VAL A 46 -5.21 4.59 -19.39
N THR A 47 -5.61 3.42 -18.91
CA THR A 47 -6.47 3.29 -17.73
C THR A 47 -5.67 3.07 -16.44
N ALA A 48 -6.33 3.21 -15.30
CA ALA A 48 -5.74 2.86 -14.01
C ALA A 48 -5.31 1.39 -13.95
N THR A 49 -6.08 0.49 -14.57
CA THR A 49 -5.75 -0.94 -14.65
C THR A 49 -4.45 -1.18 -15.41
N ASP A 50 -4.24 -0.49 -16.53
CA ASP A 50 -3.02 -0.62 -17.33
C ASP A 50 -1.79 -0.18 -16.53
N LEU A 51 -1.88 0.93 -15.81
CA LEU A 51 -0.82 1.41 -14.92
C LEU A 51 -0.52 0.39 -13.82
N VAL A 52 -1.54 -0.08 -13.11
CA VAL A 52 -1.38 -1.02 -12.00
C VAL A 52 -0.76 -2.33 -12.48
N LEU A 53 -1.23 -2.90 -13.60
CA LEU A 53 -0.67 -4.12 -14.16
C LEU A 53 0.78 -3.94 -14.61
N THR A 54 1.11 -2.79 -15.22
CA THR A 54 2.48 -2.47 -15.63
C THR A 54 3.42 -2.44 -14.43
N VAL A 55 3.06 -1.72 -13.36
CA VAL A 55 3.92 -1.63 -12.18
C VAL A 55 4.02 -2.98 -11.48
N THR A 56 2.93 -3.73 -11.36
CA THR A 56 2.93 -5.09 -10.80
C THR A 56 3.93 -6.00 -11.52
N GLN A 57 3.94 -5.96 -12.86
CA GLN A 57 4.89 -6.74 -13.66
C GLN A 57 6.35 -6.29 -13.43
N MET A 58 6.61 -4.98 -13.34
CA MET A 58 7.95 -4.44 -13.05
C MET A 58 8.46 -4.91 -11.67
N LEU A 59 7.62 -4.81 -10.64
CA LEU A 59 7.96 -5.21 -9.27
C LEU A 59 8.17 -6.72 -9.14
N ARG A 60 7.34 -7.53 -9.82
CA ARG A 60 7.52 -8.98 -9.87
C ARG A 60 8.86 -9.36 -10.47
N LYS A 61 9.28 -8.70 -11.56
CA LYS A 61 10.58 -8.92 -12.20
C LYS A 61 11.75 -8.48 -11.30
N HIS A 62 11.57 -7.42 -10.50
CA HIS A 62 12.60 -6.92 -9.59
C HIS A 62 12.81 -7.82 -8.36
N GLY A 63 11.79 -8.58 -7.93
CA GLY A 63 11.89 -9.46 -6.77
C GLY A 63 11.74 -8.71 -5.44
N VAL A 64 10.51 -8.30 -5.13
CA VAL A 64 10.17 -7.54 -3.91
C VAL A 64 9.55 -8.41 -2.81
N VAL A 65 9.79 -9.72 -2.84
CA VAL A 65 9.29 -10.66 -1.82
C VAL A 65 9.75 -10.20 -0.42
N GLY A 66 8.80 -9.99 0.49
CA GLY A 66 9.04 -9.53 1.87
C GLY A 66 9.41 -8.05 2.04
N LYS A 67 9.19 -7.21 1.01
CA LYS A 67 9.46 -5.76 1.03
C LYS A 67 8.16 -4.95 1.03
N ALA A 68 8.20 -3.62 1.04
CA ALA A 68 7.01 -2.76 0.91
C ALA A 68 6.90 -2.10 -0.49
N THR A 69 5.72 -2.07 -1.16
CA THR A 69 5.50 -1.53 -2.54
C THR A 69 4.11 -0.89 -2.85
N ILE A 70 3.24 -1.36 -3.79
CA ILE A 70 1.97 -0.68 -4.25
C ILE A 70 0.62 -1.30 -3.78
N ALA A 71 -0.19 -0.44 -3.15
CA ALA A 71 -1.20 -0.65 -2.09
C ALA A 71 -2.34 -1.68 -2.24
N ASN A 72 -2.43 -2.47 -3.31
CA ASN A 72 -3.51 -3.47 -3.41
C ASN A 72 -3.05 -4.82 -3.91
N MET A 73 -2.09 -4.84 -4.82
CA MET A 73 -1.58 -6.07 -5.42
C MET A 73 -0.31 -6.59 -4.71
N CYS A 74 -0.16 -6.29 -3.41
CA CYS A 74 1.01 -6.68 -2.62
C CYS A 74 1.27 -8.19 -2.66
N PRO A 75 0.22 -9.04 -2.46
CA PRO A 75 0.38 -10.48 -2.58
C PRO A 75 0.91 -10.95 -3.94
N GLU A 76 0.56 -10.26 -5.02
CA GLU A 76 0.82 -10.69 -6.41
C GLU A 76 2.28 -10.56 -6.83
N TYR A 77 3.06 -9.72 -6.16
CA TYR A 77 4.52 -9.62 -6.33
C TYR A 77 5.30 -9.91 -5.03
N GLY A 78 4.61 -10.38 -3.98
CA GLY A 78 5.17 -10.92 -2.74
C GLY A 78 5.57 -9.89 -1.67
N ALA A 79 5.18 -8.62 -1.81
CA ALA A 79 5.49 -7.61 -0.81
C ALA A 79 4.63 -7.79 0.45
N THR A 80 5.18 -7.45 1.62
CA THR A 80 4.48 -7.47 2.90
C THR A 80 3.40 -6.40 2.98
N MET A 81 3.71 -5.18 2.53
CA MET A 81 2.77 -4.04 2.53
C MET A 81 3.07 -3.14 1.36
N ALA A 82 2.35 -2.04 1.22
CA ALA A 82 2.60 -1.13 0.12
C ALA A 82 2.14 0.31 0.32
N PHE A 83 3.07 1.15 0.72
CA PHE A 83 2.74 2.42 1.34
C PHE A 83 2.78 3.62 0.37
N PHE A 84 1.69 4.38 0.31
CA PHE A 84 1.67 5.73 -0.25
C PHE A 84 1.54 6.74 0.89
N PRO A 85 2.53 7.63 1.11
CA PRO A 85 2.43 8.65 2.14
C PRO A 85 1.20 9.55 1.96
N VAL A 86 0.66 10.04 3.07
CA VAL A 86 -0.43 11.02 3.07
C VAL A 86 0.02 12.28 2.33
N ASP A 87 -0.81 12.70 1.38
CA ASP A 87 -0.63 13.92 0.58
C ASP A 87 -1.95 14.70 0.46
N ASP A 88 -1.94 15.80 -0.29
CA ASP A 88 -3.13 16.65 -0.47
C ASP A 88 -4.30 15.89 -1.12
N VAL A 89 -4.01 14.93 -2.01
CA VAL A 89 -5.03 14.08 -2.64
C VAL A 89 -5.70 13.18 -1.61
N THR A 90 -4.91 12.65 -0.68
CA THR A 90 -5.39 11.85 0.45
C THR A 90 -6.29 12.69 1.36
N LEU A 91 -5.88 13.92 1.70
CA LEU A 91 -6.69 14.82 2.53
C LEU A 91 -8.01 15.19 1.85
N GLU A 92 -7.97 15.46 0.55
CA GLU A 92 -9.18 15.71 -0.24
C GLU A 92 -10.12 14.52 -0.24
N TYR A 93 -9.59 13.30 -0.41
CA TYR A 93 -10.37 12.08 -0.30
C TYR A 93 -11.05 11.92 1.07
N LEU A 94 -10.35 12.26 2.16
CA LEU A 94 -10.94 12.23 3.51
C LEU A 94 -12.09 13.23 3.67
N ARG A 95 -11.96 14.45 3.14
CA ARG A 95 -13.05 15.44 3.13
C ARG A 95 -14.24 14.96 2.33
N LEU A 96 -14.01 14.47 1.11
CA LEU A 96 -15.05 13.93 0.22
C LEU A 96 -15.85 12.80 0.86
N THR A 97 -15.23 12.05 1.77
CA THR A 97 -15.84 10.93 2.47
C THR A 97 -16.42 11.31 3.84
N GLY A 98 -16.58 12.60 4.11
CA GLY A 98 -17.30 13.14 5.26
C GLY A 98 -16.50 13.21 6.56
N ARG A 99 -15.16 13.18 6.50
CA ARG A 99 -14.32 13.40 7.69
C ARG A 99 -14.30 14.90 8.01
N CYS A 100 -14.55 15.25 9.26
CA CYS A 100 -14.55 16.63 9.73
C CYS A 100 -13.12 17.20 9.77
N GLU A 101 -12.99 18.52 9.61
CA GLU A 101 -11.70 19.23 9.68
C GLU A 101 -11.22 19.47 11.12
N GLU A 102 -11.94 18.99 12.14
CA GLU A 102 -11.55 19.16 13.53
C GLU A 102 -10.44 18.18 13.92
N THR A 103 -9.19 18.68 13.98
CA THR A 103 -8.14 18.19 14.87
C THR A 103 -7.09 19.26 15.14
#